data_AF-A0A535BCD6-F1
#
_entry.id   AF-A0A535BCD6-F1
#
_cell.length_a   1.000
_cell.length_b   1.000
_cell.length_c   1.000
_cell.angle_alpha   90.00
_cell.angle_beta   90.00
_cell.angle_gamma   90.00
#
_symmetry.space_group_name_H-M   'P 1'
#
loop_
_entity.id
_entity.type
_entity.pdbx_description
1 polymer ?
#
loop_
_entity_poly.entity_id
_entity_poly.type
_entity_poly.pdbx_seq_one_letter_code
_entity_poly.pdbx_strand_id
1 'polypeptide(L)'
;MKPVNMFMRLGISAAAGIGAAVVAALIVTVIDLYVTGHGYGSITREVITLAQAGVHLSIGDLGMLITAIAVAVSTWYLVGNGA
;
A
#
# COMPACT_ATOMS: atom_id res chain seq x y z
N MET A 1 -30.55 7.40 2.53
CA MET A 1 -29.22 7.19 3.15
C MET A 1 -28.65 8.57 3.48
N LYS A 2 -28.10 8.78 4.68
CA LYS A 2 -27.54 10.10 5.05
C LYS A 2 -26.26 10.34 4.23
N PRO A 3 -26.03 11.54 3.70
CA PRO A 3 -24.80 11.85 2.97
C PRO A 3 -23.60 11.63 3.89
N VAL A 4 -22.63 10.83 3.44
CA VAL A 4 -21.37 10.64 4.17
C VAL A 4 -20.63 11.97 4.15
N ASN A 5 -20.40 12.55 5.33
CA ASN A 5 -19.68 13.82 5.43
C ASN A 5 -18.23 13.64 4.95
N MET A 6 -17.63 14.70 4.39
CA MET A 6 -16.31 14.63 3.74
C MET A 6 -15.22 14.06 4.64
N PHE A 7 -15.24 14.40 5.93
CA PHE A 7 -14.31 13.84 6.93
C PHE A 7 -14.48 12.34 7.16
N MET A 8 -15.71 11.83 7.16
CA MET A 8 -15.94 10.39 7.28
C MET A 8 -15.47 9.64 6.03
N ARG A 9 -15.72 10.19 4.84
CA ARG A 9 -15.25 9.61 3.58
C ARG A 9 -13.72 9.53 3.55
N LEU A 10 -13.05 10.58 4.01
CA LEU A 10 -11.59 10.62 4.12
C LEU A 10 -11.09 9.56 5.11
N GLY A 11 -11.69 9.49 6.30
CA GLY A 11 -11.32 8.52 7.32
C GLY A 11 -11.47 7.07 6.86
N ILE A 12 -12.59 6.73 6.21
CA ILE A 12 -12.83 5.38 5.67
C ILE A 12 -11.81 5.04 4.57
N SER A 13 -11.54 5.98 3.65
CA SER A 13 -10.61 5.76 2.55
C SER A 13 -9.16 5.60 3.04
N ALA A 14 -8.76 6.41 4.01
CA ALA A 14 -7.45 6.30 4.65
C ALA A 14 -7.30 4.97 5.41
N ALA A 15 -8.31 4.59 6.20
CA ALA A 15 -8.31 3.32 6.92
C ALA A 15 -8.24 2.11 5.97
N ALA A 16 -8.97 2.16 4.85
CA ALA A 16 -8.93 1.11 3.82
C ALA A 16 -7.54 1.03 3.16
N GLY A 17 -6.94 2.17 2.81
CA GLY A 17 -5.60 2.22 2.26
C GLY A 17 -4.53 1.67 3.22
N ILE A 18 -4.61 2.05 4.51
CA ILE A 18 -3.71 1.51 5.56
C ILE A 18 -3.91 0.01 5.71
N GLY A 19 -5.15 -0.47 5.78
CA GLY A 19 -5.44 -1.90 5.88
C GLY A 19 -4.89 -2.69 4.69
N ALA A 20 -5.06 -2.16 3.48
CA ALA A 20 -4.51 -2.76 2.26
C ALA A 20 -2.97 -2.77 2.25
N ALA A 21 -2.33 -1.71 2.74
CA ALA A 21 -0.88 -1.66 2.88
C ALA A 21 -0.37 -2.75 3.82
N VAL A 22 -1.04 -2.99 4.96
CA VAL A 22 -0.67 -4.05 5.91
C VAL A 22 -0.77 -5.43 5.25
N VAL A 23 -1.85 -5.71 4.52
CA VAL A 23 -2.00 -6.99 3.79
C VAL A 23 -0.92 -7.14 2.71
N ALA A 24 -0.65 -6.08 1.94
CA ALA A 24 0.41 -6.07 0.95
C ALA A 24 1.79 -6.33 1.59
N ALA A 25 2.07 -5.75 2.77
CA ALA A 25 3.31 -5.96 3.51
C ALA A 25 3.50 -7.42 3.91
N LEU A 26 2.43 -8.09 4.38
CA LEU A 26 2.47 -9.52 4.69
C LEU A 26 2.76 -10.35 3.45
N ILE A 27 2.11 -10.05 2.32
CA ILE A 27 2.35 -10.74 1.04
C ILE A 27 3.79 -10.54 0.59
N VAL A 28 4.30 -9.30 0.59
CA VAL A 28 5.68 -8.99 0.23
C VAL A 28 6.66 -9.76 1.13
N THR A 29 6.39 -9.82 2.43
CA THR A 29 7.24 -10.55 3.38
C THR A 29 7.27 -12.05 3.08
N VAL A 30 6.11 -12.66 2.80
CA VAL A 30 6.04 -14.08 2.43
C VAL A 30 6.79 -14.37 1.13
N ILE A 31 6.61 -13.51 0.11
CA ILE A 31 7.33 -13.64 -1.17
C ILE A 31 8.83 -13.48 -0.96
N ASP A 32 9.26 -12.49 -0.17
CA ASP A 32 10.67 -12.23 0.08
C ASP A 32 11.35 -13.42 0.78
N LEU A 33 10.70 -14.00 1.80
CA LEU A 33 11.17 -15.21 2.48
C LEU A 33 11.24 -16.41 1.53
N TYR A 34 10.26 -16.57 0.65
CA TYR A 34 10.27 -17.65 -0.35
C TYR A 34 11.44 -17.49 -1.33
N VAL A 35 11.61 -16.29 -1.89
CA VAL A 35 12.63 -15.99 -2.90
C VAL A 35 14.03 -16.10 -2.29
N THR A 36 14.26 -15.51 -1.13
CA THR A 36 15.54 -15.60 -0.41
C THR A 36 15.84 -17.03 0.06
N GLY A 37 14.84 -17.79 0.50
CA GLY A 37 14.98 -19.21 0.84
C GLY A 37 15.41 -20.10 -0.33
N HIS A 38 15.15 -19.68 -1.57
CA HIS A 38 15.58 -20.38 -2.80
C HIS A 38 16.88 -19.82 -3.40
N GLY A 39 17.59 -18.95 -2.67
CA GLY A 39 18.88 -18.40 -3.09
C GLY A 39 18.80 -17.23 -4.08
N TYR A 40 17.61 -16.69 -4.33
CA TYR A 40 17.43 -15.46 -5.08
C TYR A 40 17.65 -14.22 -4.19
N GLY A 41 17.89 -13.06 -4.83
CA GLY A 41 18.02 -11.79 -4.11
C GLY A 41 16.71 -11.29 -3.51
N SER A 42 16.78 -10.57 -2.39
CA SER A 42 15.62 -10.02 -1.71
C SER A 42 14.92 -8.93 -2.55
N ILE A 43 13.59 -8.97 -2.56
CA ILE A 43 12.72 -7.97 -3.21
C ILE A 43 12.51 -6.72 -2.35
N THR A 44 12.93 -6.77 -1.08
CA THR A 44 12.99 -5.61 -0.17
C THR A 44 14.33 -4.87 -0.27
N ARG A 45 15.25 -5.34 -1.13
CA ARG A 45 16.46 -4.59 -1.46
C ARG A 45 16.10 -3.25 -2.10
N GLU A 46 16.79 -2.19 -1.67
CA GLU A 46 16.62 -0.86 -2.25
C GLU A 46 16.89 -0.85 -3.75
N VAL A 47 15.98 -0.24 -4.50
CA VAL A 47 16.10 -0.07 -5.96
C VAL A 47 16.10 1.41 -6.34
N ILE A 48 15.42 2.26 -5.56
CA ILE A 48 15.44 3.71 -5.72
C ILE A 48 15.97 4.33 -4.42
N THR A 49 17.09 5.03 -4.54
CA THR A 49 17.70 5.75 -3.42
C THR A 49 17.74 7.23 -3.75
N LEU A 50 16.93 8.03 -3.05
CA LEU A 50 17.02 9.49 -3.09
C LEU A 50 17.70 9.96 -1.81
N ALA A 51 19.03 9.83 -1.79
CA ALA A 51 19.87 10.07 -0.61
C ALA A 51 19.67 11.45 0.03
N GLN A 52 19.37 12.47 -0.78
CA GLN A 52 19.16 13.84 -0.31
C GLN A 52 17.88 14.02 0.52
N ALA A 53 16.90 13.13 0.34
CA ALA A 53 15.63 13.12 1.09
C ALA A 53 15.53 11.96 2.08
N GLY A 54 16.57 11.11 2.19
CA GLY A 54 16.54 9.90 3.01
C GLY A 54 15.49 8.87 2.57
N VAL A 55 15.06 8.93 1.30
CA VAL A 55 14.04 8.02 0.76
C VAL A 55 14.73 6.82 0.13
N HIS A 56 14.38 5.65 0.65
CA HIS A 56 14.85 4.35 0.20
C HIS A 56 13.61 3.53 -0.16
N LEU A 57 13.47 3.19 -1.42
CA LEU A 57 12.32 2.45 -1.95
C LEU A 57 12.81 1.14 -2.57
N SER A 58 12.32 0.03 -2.02
CA SER A 58 12.44 -1.30 -2.60
C SER A 58 11.29 -1.59 -3.58
N ILE A 59 11.40 -2.68 -4.35
CA ILE A 59 10.30 -3.17 -5.19
C ILE A 59 9.09 -3.54 -4.32
N GLY A 60 9.33 -4.13 -3.15
CA GLY A 60 8.31 -4.39 -2.15
C GLY A 60 7.56 -3.12 -1.73
N ASP A 61 8.29 -2.05 -1.44
CA ASP A 61 7.70 -0.78 -1.00
C ASP A 61 6.84 -0.12 -2.08
N LEU A 62 7.26 -0.20 -3.33
CA LEU A 62 6.47 0.27 -4.47
C LEU A 62 5.15 -0.52 -4.59
N GLY A 63 5.21 -1.85 -4.44
CA GLY A 63 4.02 -2.70 -4.44
C GLY A 63 3.05 -2.35 -3.33
N MET A 64 3.56 -2.14 -2.11
CA MET A 64 2.76 -1.70 -0.96
C MET A 64 2.12 -0.33 -1.20
N LEU A 65 2.89 0.64 -1.67
CA LEU A 65 2.42 2.00 -1.93
C LEU A 65 1.32 2.04 -3.00
N ILE A 66 1.54 1.35 -4.13
CA ILE A 66 0.56 1.26 -5.21
C ILE A 66 -0.74 0.62 -4.70
N THR A 67 -0.64 -0.46 -3.93
CA THR A 67 -1.81 -1.14 -3.36
C THR A 67 -2.57 -0.22 -2.40
N ALA A 68 -1.86 0.48 -1.53
CA ALA A 68 -2.46 1.41 -0.58
C ALA A 68 -3.22 2.55 -1.28
N ILE A 69 -2.59 3.17 -2.29
CA ILE A 69 -3.18 4.26 -3.08
C ILE A 69 -4.38 3.74 -3.87
N ALA A 70 -4.24 2.61 -4.57
CA ALA A 70 -5.32 2.03 -5.36
C ALA A 70 -6.56 1.77 -4.49
N VAL A 71 -6.38 1.12 -3.34
CA VAL A 71 -7.50 0.84 -2.43
C VAL A 71 -8.08 2.11 -1.82
N ALA A 72 -7.25 3.07 -1.40
CA ALA A 72 -7.75 4.34 -0.87
C ALA A 72 -8.58 5.11 -1.91
N VAL A 73 -8.10 5.19 -3.16
CA VAL A 73 -8.79 5.86 -4.26
C VAL A 73 -10.08 5.13 -4.63
N SER A 74 -10.05 3.81 -4.78
CA SER A 74 -11.24 3.00 -5.05
C SER A 74 -12.28 3.16 -3.93
N THR A 75 -11.85 3.10 -2.67
CA THR A 75 -12.73 3.30 -1.51
C THR A 75 -13.33 4.69 -1.52
N TRP A 76 -12.55 5.71 -1.85
CA TRP A 76 -13.05 7.08 -1.97
C TRP A 76 -14.14 7.20 -3.03
N TYR A 77 -13.97 6.58 -4.21
CA TYR A 77 -15.01 6.56 -5.25
C TYR A 77 -16.26 5.78 -4.82
N LEU A 78 -16.11 4.60 -4.23
CA LEU A 78 -17.23 3.77 -3.79
C LEU A 78 -18.06 4.44 -2.69
N VAL A 79 -17.39 5.04 -1.70
CA VAL A 79 -18.07 5.77 -0.61
C VAL A 79 -18.70 7.07 -1.11
N GLY A 80 -18.12 7.69 -2.15
CA GLY A 80 -18.60 8.95 -2.71
C GLY A 80 -19.74 8.84 -3.70
N ASN A 81 -19.74 7.80 -4.53
CA ASN A 81 -20.76 7.59 -5.55
C ASN A 81 -21.99 6.83 -5.03
N GLY A 82 -21.96 6.38 -3.77
CA GLY A 82 -22.99 5.52 -3.21
C GLY A 82 -22.89 4.12 -3.82
N ALA A 83 -22.73 3.12 -2.96
CA ALA A 83 -23.28 1.81 -3.26
C ALA A 83 -24.82 1.90 -3.27
#